data_AF-A0A7G7KKX8-F1
#
_entry.id   AF-A0A7G7KKX8-F1
#
_cell.length_a   1.000
_cell.length_b   1.000
_cell.length_c   1.000
_cell.angle_alpha   90.00
_cell.angle_beta   90.00
_cell.angle_gamma   90.00
#
_symmetry.space_group_name_H-M   'P 1'
#
loop_
_entity.id
_entity.type
_entity.pdbx_description
1 polymer ?
#
loop_
_entity_poly.entity_id
_entity_poly.type
_entity_poly.pdbx_seq_one_letter_code
_entity_poly.pdbx_strand_id
1 'polypeptide(L)'
;MAEAPYLVALALIEQEGRRALPLAGRSLTAEAAAAEQPVEVAHALALELLLRVWQRSDEGPIRRVCGLDSLLLVELPMERLPEDLPALKAAWLNTGDTPAFQAGLRAMAGRGWTLSVAKFQPLTLTAW
;
A
#
# COMPACT_ATOMS: atom_id res chain seq x y z
N MET A 1 -17.30 -3.21 -20.44
CA MET A 1 -17.27 -3.72 -19.05
C MET A 1 -16.24 -2.88 -18.32
N ALA A 2 -16.56 -2.29 -17.16
CA ALA A 2 -15.55 -1.59 -16.38
C ALA A 2 -14.46 -2.60 -15.99
N GLU A 3 -13.19 -2.28 -16.23
CA GLU A 3 -12.09 -3.12 -15.74
C GLU A 3 -12.16 -3.19 -14.21
N ALA A 4 -11.94 -4.37 -13.66
CA ALA A 4 -12.01 -4.55 -12.22
C ALA A 4 -10.86 -3.76 -11.57
N PRO A 5 -11.13 -2.97 -10.52
CA PRO A 5 -10.11 -2.16 -9.87
C PRO A 5 -8.99 -3.04 -9.31
N TYR A 6 -7.77 -2.49 -9.29
CA TYR A 6 -6.59 -3.16 -8.81
C TYR A 6 -6.28 -2.72 -7.39
N LEU A 7 -6.22 -3.67 -6.45
CA LEU A 7 -5.90 -3.40 -5.06
C LEU A 7 -4.39 -3.50 -4.86
N VAL A 8 -3.78 -2.45 -4.29
CA VAL A 8 -2.35 -2.37 -4.03
C VAL A 8 -2.09 -2.13 -2.54
N ALA A 9 -1.30 -2.99 -1.93
CA ALA A 9 -0.73 -2.80 -0.60
C ALA A 9 0.69 -2.21 -0.72
N LEU A 10 1.00 -1.19 0.09
CA LEU A 10 2.23 -0.41 0.03
C LEU A 10 2.82 -0.27 1.45
N ALA A 11 4.14 -0.42 1.57
CA ALA A 11 4.86 -0.19 2.82
C ALA A 11 5.88 0.95 2.67
N LEU A 12 5.70 2.07 3.36
CA LEU A 12 6.67 3.17 3.41
C LEU A 12 7.72 2.85 4.48
N ILE A 13 8.89 2.40 4.06
CA ILE A 13 9.97 1.99 4.96
C ILE A 13 11.27 2.76 4.69
N GLU A 14 12.11 2.80 5.70
CA GLU A 14 13.51 3.18 5.63
C GLU A 14 14.35 1.95 5.97
N GLN A 15 15.45 1.77 5.24
CA GLN A 15 16.43 0.73 5.43
C GLN A 15 17.82 1.27 5.07
N GLU A 16 18.79 1.13 5.96
CA GLU A 16 20.17 1.62 5.77
C GLU A 16 20.22 3.10 5.34
N GLY A 17 19.39 3.96 5.96
CA GLY A 17 19.30 5.39 5.63
C GLY A 17 18.68 5.70 4.27
N ARG A 18 18.11 4.70 3.57
CA ARG A 18 17.45 4.85 2.28
C ARG A 18 15.97 4.51 2.39
N ARG A 19 15.12 5.29 1.72
CA ARG A 19 13.69 4.99 1.59
C ARG A 19 13.49 3.82 0.65
N ALA A 20 12.51 2.97 0.96
CA ALA A 20 12.02 1.92 0.07
C ALA A 20 10.50 1.84 0.16
N LEU A 21 9.88 1.44 -0.97
CA LEU A 21 8.44 1.25 -1.09
C LEU A 21 8.14 -0.15 -1.64
N PRO A 22 8.26 -1.21 -0.81
CA PRO A 22 7.71 -2.51 -1.13
C PRO A 22 6.22 -2.40 -1.42
N LEU A 23 5.77 -3.16 -2.42
CA LEU A 23 4.39 -3.18 -2.86
C LEU A 23 3.96 -4.60 -3.21
N ALA A 24 2.68 -4.90 -3.06
CA ALA A 24 2.01 -6.10 -3.56
C ALA A 24 0.66 -5.68 -4.13
N GLY A 25 0.14 -6.35 -5.14
CA GLY A 25 -1.17 -6.01 -5.67
C GLY A 25 -1.79 -7.11 -6.53
N ARG A 26 -3.10 -6.99 -6.72
CA ARG A 26 -3.90 -7.87 -7.59
C ARG A 26 -5.22 -7.23 -7.97
N SER A 27 -5.80 -7.71 -9.07
CA SER A 27 -7.15 -7.35 -9.49
C SER A 27 -8.18 -7.87 -8.49
N LEU A 28 -9.23 -7.08 -8.26
CA LEU A 28 -10.37 -7.49 -7.45
C LEU A 28 -11.36 -8.30 -8.28
N THR A 29 -12.08 -9.22 -7.63
CA THR A 29 -13.31 -9.78 -8.18
C THR A 29 -14.41 -8.72 -8.14
N ALA A 30 -15.46 -8.86 -8.95
CA ALA A 30 -16.60 -7.93 -8.92
C ALA A 30 -17.25 -7.87 -7.52
N GLU A 31 -17.31 -9.00 -6.82
CA GLU A 31 -17.82 -9.09 -5.45
C GLU A 31 -16.94 -8.31 -4.45
N ALA A 32 -15.62 -8.53 -4.49
CA ALA A 32 -14.69 -7.82 -3.61
C ALA A 32 -14.66 -6.30 -3.89
N ALA A 33 -14.80 -5.91 -5.17
CA ALA A 33 -14.91 -4.51 -5.56
C ALA A 33 -16.21 -3.86 -5.07
N ALA A 34 -17.32 -4.61 -5.01
CA ALA A 34 -18.61 -4.12 -4.53
C ALA A 34 -18.75 -4.13 -3.00
N ALA A 35 -17.93 -4.90 -2.28
CA ALA A 35 -17.93 -4.92 -0.83
C ALA A 35 -17.52 -3.56 -0.22
N GLU A 36 -18.01 -3.26 0.98
CA GLU A 36 -17.62 -2.05 1.72
C GLU A 36 -16.10 -1.97 1.93
N GLN A 37 -15.50 -3.12 2.26
CA GLN A 37 -14.05 -3.29 2.38
C GLN A 37 -13.63 -4.63 1.77
N PRO A 38 -12.49 -4.67 1.04
CA PRO A 38 -11.98 -5.90 0.43
C PRO A 38 -11.18 -6.75 1.46
N VAL A 39 -11.80 -7.10 2.59
CA VAL A 39 -11.13 -7.64 3.78
C VAL A 39 -10.27 -8.87 3.49
N GLU A 40 -10.80 -9.88 2.79
CA GLU A 40 -10.05 -11.12 2.51
C GLU A 40 -8.83 -10.86 1.62
N VAL A 41 -9.01 -10.08 0.55
CA VAL A 41 -7.92 -9.71 -0.36
C VAL A 41 -6.88 -8.85 0.35
N ALA A 42 -7.33 -7.95 1.23
CA ALA A 42 -6.45 -7.12 2.05
C ALA A 42 -5.59 -7.94 2.99
N HIS A 43 -6.13 -8.98 3.63
CA HIS A 43 -5.36 -9.89 4.47
C HIS A 43 -4.27 -10.63 3.67
N ALA A 44 -4.62 -11.16 2.51
CA ALA A 44 -3.67 -11.85 1.64
C ALA A 44 -2.53 -10.91 1.18
N LEU A 45 -2.88 -9.72 0.71
CA LEU A 45 -1.89 -8.72 0.27
C LEU A 45 -1.04 -8.20 1.41
N ALA A 46 -1.60 -7.99 2.60
CA ALA A 46 -0.86 -7.58 3.77
C ALA A 46 0.17 -8.64 4.16
N LEU A 47 -0.20 -9.93 4.14
CA LEU A 47 0.73 -11.03 4.40
C LEU A 47 1.85 -11.08 3.36
N GLU A 48 1.52 -11.02 2.07
CA GLU A 48 2.51 -11.00 0.99
C GLU A 48 3.49 -9.82 1.11
N LEU A 49 2.98 -8.63 1.40
CA LEU A 49 3.78 -7.44 1.63
C LEU A 49 4.68 -7.58 2.86
N LEU A 50 4.14 -8.09 3.98
CA LEU A 50 4.92 -8.31 5.20
C LEU A 50 6.01 -9.36 5.01
N LEU A 51 5.76 -10.43 4.22
CA LEU A 51 6.79 -11.39 3.85
C LEU A 51 7.91 -10.74 3.02
N ARG A 52 7.57 -9.83 2.09
CA ARG A 52 8.57 -9.05 1.35
C ARG A 52 9.38 -8.15 2.27
N VAL A 53 8.73 -7.45 3.20
CA VAL A 53 9.41 -6.60 4.20
C VAL A 53 10.31 -7.46 5.11
N TRP A 54 9.84 -8.61 5.55
CA TRP A 54 10.60 -9.56 6.36
C TRP A 54 11.85 -10.05 5.62
N GLN A 55 11.73 -10.50 4.37
CA GLN A 55 12.87 -10.93 3.56
C GLN A 55 13.88 -9.81 3.37
N ARG A 56 13.43 -8.57 3.17
CA ARG A 56 14.32 -7.42 3.09
C ARG A 56 15.11 -7.20 4.39
N SER A 57 14.64 -7.68 5.53
CA SER A 57 15.38 -7.50 6.79
C SER A 57 16.75 -8.18 6.81
N ASP A 58 17.01 -9.11 5.88
CA ASP A 58 18.34 -9.67 5.61
C ASP A 58 19.34 -8.60 5.15
N GLU A 59 18.89 -7.52 4.52
CA GLU A 59 19.72 -6.40 4.03
C GLU A 59 20.06 -5.37 5.12
N GLY A 60 19.46 -5.46 6.32
CA GLY A 60 19.69 -4.53 7.43
C GLY A 60 18.41 -4.08 8.15
N PRO A 61 18.52 -3.28 9.23
CA PRO A 61 17.38 -2.83 10.02
C PRO A 61 16.34 -2.06 9.20
N ILE A 62 15.07 -2.37 9.44
CA ILE A 62 13.93 -1.74 8.76
C ILE A 62 13.15 -0.89 9.76
N ARG A 63 12.77 0.32 9.33
CA ARG A 63 11.93 1.23 10.10
C ARG A 63 10.75 1.71 9.27
N ARG A 64 9.59 1.87 9.90
CA ARG A 64 8.43 2.57 9.31
C ARG A 64 8.72 4.07 9.21
N VAL A 65 8.44 4.69 8.06
CA VAL A 65 8.72 6.12 7.83
C VAL A 65 7.68 7.02 8.51
N CYS A 66 6.42 6.60 8.54
CA CYS A 66 5.25 7.41 8.95
C CYS A 66 4.33 6.69 9.94
N GLY A 67 4.86 5.82 10.80
CA GLY A 67 4.07 5.14 11.82
C GLY A 67 2.92 4.31 11.25
N LEU A 68 1.67 4.64 11.60
CA LEU A 68 0.47 3.94 11.11
C LEU A 68 0.23 4.19 9.61
N ASP A 69 0.59 5.36 9.10
CA ASP A 69 0.42 5.72 7.68
C ASP A 69 1.52 5.14 6.78
N SER A 70 2.31 4.21 7.31
CA SER A 70 3.32 3.49 6.54
C SER A 70 2.79 2.24 5.88
N LEU A 71 1.64 1.70 6.29
CA LEU A 71 1.05 0.52 5.68
C LEU A 71 -0.29 0.92 5.06
N LEU A 72 -0.28 1.07 3.75
CA LEU A 72 -1.39 1.62 2.98
C LEU A 72 -1.98 0.54 2.08
N LEU A 73 -3.29 0.61 1.85
CA LEU A 73 -4.02 -0.22 0.91
C LEU A 73 -4.86 0.70 0.03
N VAL A 74 -4.74 0.60 -1.29
CA VAL A 74 -5.47 1.48 -2.23
C VAL A 74 -6.03 0.73 -3.40
N GLU A 75 -7.21 1.15 -3.84
CA GLU A 75 -7.80 0.72 -5.10
C GLU A 75 -7.44 1.73 -6.19
N LEU A 76 -6.72 1.24 -7.19
CA LEU A 76 -6.25 2.02 -8.33
C LEU A 76 -6.91 1.50 -9.62
N PRO A 77 -7.30 2.40 -10.54
CA PRO A 77 -7.57 2.03 -11.92
C PRO A 77 -6.32 1.40 -12.56
N MET A 78 -6.51 0.40 -13.42
CA MET A 78 -5.40 -0.34 -14.03
C MET A 78 -4.50 0.56 -14.88
N GLU A 79 -5.07 1.59 -15.51
CA GLU A 79 -4.33 2.59 -16.30
C GLU A 79 -3.32 3.41 -15.49
N ARG A 80 -3.47 3.49 -14.16
CA ARG A 80 -2.54 4.22 -13.28
C ARG A 80 -1.30 3.42 -12.90
N LEU A 81 -1.33 2.09 -13.04
CA LEU A 81 -0.27 1.20 -12.58
C LEU A 81 1.04 1.29 -13.38
N PRO A 82 1.03 1.45 -14.72
CA PRO A 82 2.26 1.44 -15.50
C PRO A 82 3.09 2.72 -15.39
N GLU A 83 2.45 3.87 -15.18
CA GLU A 83 3.11 5.18 -15.25
C GLU A 83 2.95 6.00 -13.96
N ASP A 84 1.70 6.31 -13.57
CA ASP A 84 1.42 7.23 -12.46
C ASP A 84 1.94 6.73 -11.11
N LEU A 85 1.69 5.47 -10.77
CA LEU A 85 2.15 4.89 -9.51
C LEU A 85 3.69 4.78 -9.46
N PRO A 86 4.40 4.27 -10.48
CA PRO A 86 5.85 4.33 -10.56
C PRO A 86 6.43 5.74 -10.45
N ALA A 87 5.83 6.73 -11.13
CA ALA A 87 6.26 8.13 -11.05
C ALA A 87 6.12 8.69 -9.63
N LEU A 88 4.97 8.46 -8.98
CA LEU A 88 4.72 8.86 -7.60
C LEU A 88 5.71 8.20 -6.63
N LYS A 89 5.96 6.90 -6.80
CA LYS A 89 6.97 6.14 -6.04
C LYS A 89 8.36 6.76 -6.21
N ALA A 90 8.79 7.02 -7.44
CA ALA A 90 10.10 7.59 -7.72
C ALA A 90 10.25 8.98 -7.09
N ALA A 91 9.23 9.83 -7.19
CA ALA A 91 9.20 11.15 -6.56
C ALA A 91 9.38 11.06 -5.04
N TRP A 92 8.67 10.14 -4.38
CA TRP A 92 8.79 9.95 -2.92
C TRP A 92 10.15 9.37 -2.51
N LEU A 93 10.70 8.41 -3.25
CA LEU A 93 12.03 7.88 -2.96
C LEU A 93 13.10 8.99 -2.99
N ASN A 94 13.00 9.91 -3.96
CA ASN A 94 13.93 11.01 -4.12
C ASN A 94 13.74 12.13 -3.08
N THR A 95 12.49 12.52 -2.80
CA THR A 95 12.19 13.70 -1.95
C THR A 95 11.97 13.35 -0.48
N GLY A 96 11.35 12.20 -0.20
CA GLY A 96 10.84 11.85 1.12
C GLY A 96 9.58 12.59 1.53
N ASP A 97 8.98 13.37 0.64
CA ASP A 97 7.78 14.15 0.92
C ASP A 97 6.58 13.21 1.01
N THR A 98 6.34 12.73 2.23
CA THR A 98 5.23 11.79 2.48
C THR A 98 3.86 12.45 2.37
N PRO A 99 3.64 13.70 2.83
CA PRO A 99 2.41 14.43 2.55
C PRO A 99 2.10 14.52 1.05
N ALA A 100 3.08 14.88 0.21
CA ALA A 100 2.89 14.93 -1.24
C ALA A 100 2.62 13.55 -1.84
N PHE A 101 3.30 12.51 -1.36
CA PHE A 101 3.05 11.13 -1.78
C PHE A 101 1.61 10.69 -1.47
N GLN A 102 1.14 10.93 -0.25
CA GLN A 102 -0.22 10.58 0.16
C GLN A 102 -1.28 11.36 -0.61
N ALA A 103 -1.06 12.65 -0.84
CA ALA A 103 -1.95 13.47 -1.66
C ALA A 103 -2.02 12.97 -3.10
N GLY A 104 -0.88 12.64 -3.71
CA GLY A 104 -0.82 12.06 -5.05
C GLY A 104 -1.53 10.70 -5.12
N LEU A 105 -1.34 9.85 -4.11
CA LEU A 105 -1.98 8.54 -4.04
C LEU A 105 -3.50 8.65 -3.89
N ARG A 106 -3.98 9.59 -3.05
CA ARG A 106 -5.41 9.92 -2.91
C ARG A 106 -6.02 10.46 -4.21
N ALA A 107 -5.27 11.21 -5.01
CA ALA A 107 -5.76 11.77 -6.26
C ALA A 107 -5.98 10.71 -7.36
N MET A 108 -5.27 9.58 -7.30
CA MET A 108 -5.40 8.47 -8.26
C MET A 108 -6.24 7.30 -7.75
N ALA A 109 -6.42 7.18 -6.42
CA ALA A 109 -7.16 6.09 -5.81
C ALA A 109 -8.67 6.35 -5.76
N GLY A 110 -9.46 5.31 -6.08
CA GLY A 110 -10.91 5.36 -5.88
C GLY A 110 -11.27 5.19 -4.40
N ARG A 111 -10.56 4.29 -3.70
CA ARG A 111 -10.68 4.04 -2.26
C ARG A 111 -9.31 3.78 -1.66
N GLY A 112 -9.16 4.08 -0.37
CA GLY A 112 -7.90 3.87 0.34
C GLY A 112 -8.09 3.66 1.82
N TRP A 113 -7.18 2.89 2.41
CA TRP A 113 -7.16 2.53 3.82
C TRP A 113 -5.74 2.53 4.37
N THR A 114 -5.63 2.75 5.68
CA THR A 114 -4.48 2.32 6.47
C THR A 114 -4.74 0.95 7.07
N LEU A 115 -3.68 0.15 7.15
CA LEU A 115 -3.72 -1.19 7.70
C LEU A 115 -3.02 -1.21 9.06
N SER A 116 -3.70 -1.71 10.08
CA SER A 116 -3.13 -1.77 11.44
C SER A 116 -3.57 -3.02 12.19
N VAL A 117 -2.75 -3.44 13.15
CA VAL A 117 -3.06 -4.48 14.11
C VAL A 117 -2.75 -3.92 15.50
N ALA A 118 -3.74 -3.96 16.39
CA ALA A 118 -3.55 -3.68 17.80
C ALA A 118 -3.38 -4.98 18.58
N LYS A 119 -2.81 -4.89 19.79
CA LYS A 119 -2.62 -6.05 20.67
C LYS A 119 -3.98 -6.74 20.90
N PHE A 120 -4.04 -8.05 20.60
CA PHE A 120 -5.24 -8.88 20.71
C PHE A 120 -6.43 -8.46 19.81
N GLN A 121 -6.19 -7.69 18.76
CA GLN A 121 -7.20 -7.32 17.77
C GLN A 121 -6.85 -7.90 16.40
N PRO A 122 -7.85 -8.18 15.54
CA PRO A 122 -7.60 -8.56 14.16
C PRO A 122 -7.02 -7.38 13.36
N LEU A 123 -6.59 -7.67 12.12
CA LEU A 123 -6.25 -6.63 11.14
C LEU A 123 -7.44 -5.70 10.94
N THR A 124 -7.20 -4.40 11.03
CA THR A 124 -8.19 -3.35 10.83
C THR A 124 -7.81 -2.53 9.59
N LEU A 125 -8.80 -2.30 8.74
CA LEU A 125 -8.75 -1.37 7.62
C LEU A 125 -9.44 -0.08 8.04
N THR A 126 -8.70 1.01 8.14
CA THR A 126 -9.25 2.34 8.46
C THR A 126 -9.25 3.18 7.21
N ALA A 127 -10.43 3.60 6.74
CA ALA A 127 -10.55 4.42 5.55
C ALA A 127 -9.86 5.78 5.72
N TRP A 128 -9.35 6.33 4.61
CA TRP A 128 -8.65 7.61 4.53
C TRP A 128 -9.51 8.86 4.62
#